data_AF-A0A6L2R4W8-F1
#
_entry.id   AF-A0A6L2R4W8-F1
#
_cell.length_a   1.000
_cell.length_b   1.000
_cell.length_c   1.000
_cell.angle_alpha   90.00
_cell.angle_beta   90.00
_cell.angle_gamma   90.00
#
_symmetry.space_group_name_H-M   'P 1'
#
loop_
_entity.id
_entity.type
_entity.pdbx_description
1 polymer ?
#
loop_
_entity_poly.entity_id
_entity_poly.type
_entity_poly.pdbx_seq_one_letter_code
_entity_poly.pdbx_strand_id
1 'polypeptide(L)'
;MCCYGITFSTEESSPMTQTATATAEPTNNAVFRVDFNHTALCTGCNPLTCKVNGETVPVGTWRDLLVNLLEMFIAKGNPKIDDLFSNPLLSGSKRPFLLKEKPNGASKQLTMDTWVYVNFNIATLVDIIGKLCRYCGVKLGNVEITYMPKIKGGVVEKNMAQNNDESSVFAQPEVRETFRAWLVEQRPDWSSGTVTVHASGAYYVYNNDCGVTLAEALTTDNGFQRAYDAIERHVAANPTRINNPAGSARGYLRSLRMLKEFLAERYPSLLNISDSSWVTVPQSVIVILSEKYSAGFRFDTTALRLLSNKAGVEIDNNMQSVLKQQMFCRNDGVYFLLDVVADAETRKDIVGFADDLLDEYGCFEIAELHALYADRLNPKCIGCADDFEKFYKCIGNRDVRCVAAPKIGNRIAHYNNGDVWDSFDTLAQKIIIVTNDEFGGVVSEEDLHKKFCAFSVDLLAKIIRNYVRGELLRVELNGIVCYQTLNALGLPDNFSGTLSDTLYRLDDLGLAPNEEVLHTALSLALGVNFKAEYNIPDQATYRRLVDVCYKAGSPREWKYGVFGRVTI
;
A
#
# COMPACT_ATOMS: atom_id res chain seq x y z
N MET A 1 91.07 12.76 14.77
CA MET A 1 89.83 12.83 13.95
C MET A 1 88.84 11.89 14.60
N CYS A 2 88.27 12.32 15.72
CA CYS A 2 86.98 13.01 15.83
C CYS A 2 85.83 11.99 15.77
N CYS A 3 85.44 11.37 16.90
CA CYS A 3 84.57 11.92 17.97
C CYS A 3 83.08 11.76 17.60
N TYR A 4 82.12 11.27 18.40
CA TYR A 4 82.00 10.87 19.81
C TYR A 4 80.68 10.04 19.92
N GLY A 5 80.66 8.84 20.50
CA GLY A 5 80.10 8.52 21.85
C GLY A 5 78.74 7.79 21.73
N ILE A 6 78.56 6.46 21.96
CA ILE A 6 78.76 5.64 23.18
C ILE A 6 78.11 6.32 24.39
N THR A 7 77.00 5.81 24.95
CA THR A 7 77.02 4.70 25.93
C THR A 7 75.79 3.78 25.95
N PHE A 8 76.11 2.50 26.17
CA PHE A 8 75.29 1.38 26.63
C PHE A 8 74.74 1.55 28.06
N SER A 9 73.70 0.77 28.39
CA SER A 9 73.63 -0.20 29.52
C SER A 9 72.21 -0.79 29.59
N THR A 10 72.00 -2.08 29.25
CA THR A 10 71.92 -3.27 30.16
C THR A 10 70.78 -3.11 31.17
N GLU A 11 69.81 -4.01 31.30
CA GLU A 11 69.96 -5.44 31.61
C GLU A 11 68.62 -6.18 31.49
N GLU A 12 68.74 -7.47 31.16
CA GLU A 12 67.94 -8.66 31.50
C GLU A 12 66.53 -8.54 32.12
N SER A 13 65.57 -9.27 31.55
CA SER A 13 64.98 -10.47 32.20
C SER A 13 63.76 -11.00 31.44
N SER A 14 63.71 -12.33 31.28
CA SER A 14 62.60 -13.10 30.71
C SER A 14 61.25 -12.82 31.36
N PRO A 15 60.15 -13.20 30.68
CA PRO A 15 59.09 -13.88 31.42
C PRO A 15 58.71 -15.23 30.82
N MET A 16 58.54 -16.16 31.76
CA MET A 16 57.87 -17.44 31.66
C MET A 16 56.42 -17.31 31.15
N THR A 17 56.07 -18.29 30.31
CA THR A 17 54.87 -19.12 30.35
C THR A 17 53.65 -18.63 31.14
N GLN A 18 52.54 -18.39 30.42
CA GLN A 18 51.23 -18.83 30.87
C GLN A 18 50.36 -19.25 29.67
N THR A 19 50.05 -20.53 29.66
CA THR A 19 49.05 -21.23 28.86
C THR A 19 47.68 -20.60 29.10
N ALA A 20 47.00 -20.14 28.06
CA ALA A 20 45.56 -19.90 28.10
C ALA A 20 44.93 -20.70 26.95
N THR A 21 44.49 -21.89 27.31
CA THR A 21 43.42 -22.64 26.66
C THR A 21 42.30 -21.68 26.28
N ALA A 22 42.22 -21.34 24.99
CA ALA A 22 41.02 -20.75 24.41
C ALA A 22 39.96 -21.86 24.35
N THR A 23 39.22 -22.02 25.46
CA THR A 23 37.87 -22.55 25.43
C THR A 23 37.09 -21.67 24.45
N ALA A 24 36.91 -22.18 23.23
CA ALA A 24 35.95 -21.63 22.29
C ALA A 24 34.57 -21.74 22.94
N GLU A 25 34.07 -20.63 23.48
CA GLU A 25 32.66 -20.52 23.80
C GLU A 25 31.85 -20.72 22.51
N PRO A 26 30.81 -21.58 22.53
CA PRO A 26 30.08 -21.92 21.32
C PRO A 26 29.33 -20.68 20.83
N THR A 27 29.59 -20.29 19.59
CA THR A 27 28.73 -19.38 18.83
C THR A 27 27.30 -19.89 18.92
N ASN A 28 26.43 -19.14 19.59
CA ASN A 28 25.03 -19.48 19.81
C ASN A 28 24.27 -19.36 18.48
N ASN A 29 24.45 -20.33 17.58
CA ASN A 29 23.64 -20.47 16.37
C ASN A 29 22.25 -20.88 16.80
N ALA A 30 21.32 -19.92 16.87
CA ALA A 30 19.94 -20.19 17.24
C ALA A 30 19.32 -21.20 16.26
N VAL A 31 19.09 -22.42 16.76
CA VAL A 31 18.39 -23.49 16.04
C VAL A 31 16.91 -23.32 16.31
N PHE A 32 16.10 -23.17 15.25
CA PHE A 32 14.66 -22.94 15.37
C PHE A 32 13.89 -24.21 15.04
N ARG A 33 12.72 -24.40 15.66
CA ARG A 33 11.79 -25.50 15.34
C ARG A 33 10.74 -25.00 14.35
N VAL A 34 10.39 -25.83 13.37
CA VAL A 34 9.32 -25.52 12.40
C VAL A 34 7.99 -25.38 13.11
N ASP A 35 7.37 -24.23 12.94
CA ASP A 35 5.95 -24.04 13.19
C ASP A 35 5.17 -24.19 11.88
N PHE A 36 4.40 -25.27 11.77
CA PHE A 36 3.58 -25.55 10.58
C PHE A 36 2.40 -24.58 10.41
N ASN A 37 2.10 -23.73 11.39
CA ASN A 37 1.12 -22.64 11.25
C ASN A 37 1.76 -21.34 10.72
N HIS A 38 3.09 -21.23 10.78
CA HIS A 38 3.85 -20.05 10.34
C HIS A 38 5.00 -20.47 9.40
N THR A 39 4.68 -21.21 8.34
CA THR A 39 5.67 -21.79 7.42
C THR A 39 6.53 -20.75 6.69
N ALA A 40 6.07 -19.49 6.62
CA ALA A 40 6.81 -18.36 6.07
C ALA A 40 8.14 -18.09 6.81
N LEU A 41 8.22 -18.39 8.11
CA LEU A 41 9.43 -18.23 8.93
C LEU A 41 10.60 -19.12 8.47
N CYS A 42 10.31 -20.16 7.68
CA CYS A 42 11.33 -21.04 7.11
C CYS A 42 11.92 -20.47 5.80
N THR A 43 11.39 -19.37 5.28
CA THR A 43 11.88 -18.76 4.02
C THR A 43 13.34 -18.32 4.18
N GLY A 44 14.19 -18.68 3.21
CA GLY A 44 15.62 -18.40 3.29
C GLY A 44 16.40 -19.31 4.25
N CYS A 45 15.77 -20.32 4.85
CA CYS A 45 16.42 -21.26 5.78
C CYS A 45 16.66 -22.64 5.15
N ASN A 46 17.51 -23.46 5.78
CA ASN A 46 17.67 -24.89 5.47
C ASN A 46 17.27 -25.74 6.69
N PRO A 47 16.65 -26.92 6.49
CA PRO A 47 16.40 -27.85 7.59
C PRO A 47 17.72 -28.44 8.09
N LEU A 48 17.80 -28.66 9.40
CA LEU A 48 18.96 -29.24 10.10
C LEU A 48 18.68 -30.64 10.62
N THR A 49 17.51 -30.87 11.18
CA THR A 49 17.09 -32.19 11.66
C THR A 49 15.62 -32.40 11.36
N CYS A 50 15.22 -33.66 11.14
CA CYS A 50 13.83 -34.07 11.04
C CYS A 50 13.62 -35.38 11.79
N LYS A 51 12.62 -35.43 12.67
CA LYS A 51 12.10 -36.64 13.27
C LYS A 51 10.60 -36.74 13.05
N VAL A 52 10.12 -37.94 12.74
CA VAL A 52 8.70 -38.23 12.60
C VAL A 52 8.37 -39.43 13.49
N ASN A 53 7.49 -39.23 14.47
CA ASN A 53 7.20 -40.22 15.52
C ASN A 53 8.48 -40.74 16.22
N GLY A 54 9.48 -39.88 16.40
CA GLY A 54 10.77 -40.21 17.03
C GLY A 54 11.82 -40.82 16.09
N GLU A 55 11.44 -41.25 14.87
CA GLU A 55 12.37 -41.79 13.88
C GLU A 55 13.04 -40.67 13.08
N THR A 56 14.36 -40.73 12.92
CA THR A 56 15.13 -39.70 12.23
C THR A 56 15.02 -39.87 10.72
N VAL A 57 14.65 -38.79 10.03
CA VAL A 57 14.56 -38.75 8.57
C VAL A 57 15.77 -37.99 8.03
N PRO A 58 16.48 -38.52 7.01
CA PRO A 58 17.60 -37.81 6.39
C PRO A 58 17.19 -36.41 5.93
N VAL A 59 18.00 -35.40 6.26
CA VAL A 59 17.78 -34.01 5.88
C VAL A 59 18.79 -33.54 4.83
N GLY A 60 18.32 -32.70 3.91
CA GLY A 60 19.13 -32.00 2.91
C GLY A 60 18.59 -30.59 2.73
N THR A 61 18.12 -30.24 1.53
CA THR A 61 17.25 -29.07 1.35
C THR A 61 15.81 -29.40 1.74
N TRP A 62 14.93 -28.40 1.86
CA TRP A 62 13.49 -28.62 2.04
C TRP A 62 12.86 -29.51 0.96
N ARG A 63 13.41 -29.48 -0.26
CA ARG A 63 12.96 -30.35 -1.36
C ARG A 63 13.38 -31.79 -1.14
N ASP A 64 14.61 -32.00 -0.68
CA ASP A 64 15.11 -33.34 -0.37
C ASP A 64 14.37 -33.92 0.84
N LEU A 65 14.04 -33.08 1.84
CA LEU A 65 13.25 -33.51 2.99
C LEU A 65 11.84 -33.97 2.58
N LEU A 66 11.16 -33.25 1.69
CA LEU A 66 9.87 -33.69 1.15
C LEU A 66 9.99 -35.05 0.44
N VAL A 67 11.03 -35.23 -0.36
CA VAL A 67 11.31 -36.51 -1.06
C VAL A 67 11.58 -37.63 -0.05
N ASN A 68 12.45 -37.41 0.94
CA ASN A 68 12.81 -38.42 1.93
C ASN A 68 11.61 -38.83 2.80
N LEU A 69 10.68 -37.90 3.09
CA LEU A 69 9.44 -38.23 3.77
C LEU A 69 8.51 -39.09 2.91
N LEU A 70 8.40 -38.80 1.61
CA LEU A 70 7.64 -39.64 0.68
C LEU A 70 8.24 -41.05 0.60
N GLU A 71 9.55 -41.16 0.43
CA GLU A 71 10.26 -42.45 0.41
C GLU A 71 10.06 -43.23 1.71
N MET A 72 10.13 -42.56 2.88
CA MET A 72 9.87 -43.20 4.16
C MET A 72 8.44 -43.74 4.24
N PHE A 73 7.43 -42.97 3.82
CA PHE A 73 6.04 -43.43 3.83
C PHE A 73 5.78 -44.57 2.82
N ILE A 74 6.45 -44.55 1.67
CA ILE A 74 6.42 -45.63 0.68
C ILE A 74 7.05 -46.89 1.26
N ALA A 75 8.25 -46.80 1.82
CA ALA A 75 8.97 -47.94 2.42
C ALA A 75 8.19 -48.57 3.59
N LYS A 76 7.42 -47.75 4.32
CA LYS A 76 6.53 -48.20 5.41
C LYS A 76 5.17 -48.74 4.92
N GLY A 77 4.93 -48.77 3.60
CA GLY A 77 3.68 -49.25 3.03
C GLY A 77 2.45 -48.46 3.49
N ASN A 78 2.57 -47.13 3.65
CA ASN A 78 1.44 -46.33 4.11
C ASN A 78 0.32 -46.34 3.05
N PRO A 79 -0.88 -46.87 3.36
CA PRO A 79 -1.93 -47.14 2.36
C PRO A 79 -2.51 -45.87 1.74
N LYS A 80 -2.25 -44.70 2.32
CA LYS A 80 -2.71 -43.42 1.78
C LYS A 80 -1.81 -42.89 0.66
N ILE A 81 -0.58 -43.39 0.52
CA ILE A 81 0.32 -42.93 -0.55
C ILE A 81 -0.25 -43.29 -1.94
N ASP A 82 -0.91 -44.43 -2.07
CA ASP A 82 -1.52 -44.86 -3.33
C ASP A 82 -2.59 -43.88 -3.82
N ASP A 83 -3.31 -43.24 -2.89
CA ASP A 83 -4.31 -42.23 -3.22
C ASP A 83 -3.70 -41.01 -3.93
N LEU A 84 -2.44 -40.68 -3.64
CA LEU A 84 -1.76 -39.50 -4.19
C LEU A 84 -1.40 -39.64 -5.69
N PHE A 85 -1.51 -40.84 -6.27
CA PHE A 85 -1.41 -41.05 -7.72
C PHE A 85 -2.68 -40.65 -8.48
N SER A 86 -3.81 -40.54 -7.76
CA SER A 86 -5.10 -40.17 -8.33
C SER A 86 -5.59 -38.82 -7.81
N ASN A 87 -5.15 -38.42 -6.61
CA ASN A 87 -5.65 -37.25 -5.91
C ASN A 87 -4.57 -36.19 -5.63
N PRO A 88 -4.94 -34.90 -5.67
CA PRO A 88 -4.07 -33.80 -5.27
C PRO A 88 -3.89 -33.76 -3.74
N LEU A 89 -2.67 -33.53 -3.27
CA LEU A 89 -2.40 -33.20 -1.85
C LEU A 89 -2.72 -31.72 -1.55
N LEU A 90 -2.66 -30.85 -2.55
CA LEU A 90 -2.86 -29.41 -2.43
C LEU A 90 -4.30 -29.02 -2.80
N SER A 91 -4.98 -28.33 -1.89
CA SER A 91 -6.32 -27.77 -2.12
C SER A 91 -6.33 -26.83 -3.33
N GLY A 92 -7.27 -27.06 -4.26
CA GLY A 92 -7.40 -26.27 -5.50
C GLY A 92 -6.54 -26.76 -6.68
N SER A 93 -5.67 -27.75 -6.48
CA SER A 93 -5.02 -28.46 -7.60
C SER A 93 -5.98 -29.50 -8.18
N LYS A 94 -5.96 -29.67 -9.51
CA LYS A 94 -6.64 -30.79 -10.21
C LYS A 94 -5.68 -31.93 -10.58
N ARG A 95 -4.38 -31.75 -10.32
CA ARG A 95 -3.34 -32.72 -10.71
C ARG A 95 -3.00 -33.64 -9.53
N PRO A 96 -2.82 -34.95 -9.76
CA PRO A 96 -2.28 -35.85 -8.75
C PRO A 96 -0.96 -35.35 -8.20
N PHE A 97 -0.68 -35.67 -6.94
CA PHE A 97 0.54 -35.23 -6.28
C PHE A 97 1.75 -36.09 -6.68
N LEU A 98 1.54 -37.40 -6.89
CA LEU A 98 2.53 -38.32 -7.44
C LEU A 98 2.22 -38.62 -8.91
N LEU A 99 3.25 -38.60 -9.75
CA LEU A 99 3.12 -38.68 -11.20
C LEU A 99 3.88 -39.88 -11.75
N LYS A 100 3.29 -40.59 -12.73
CA LYS A 100 3.96 -41.71 -13.42
C LYS A 100 4.99 -41.24 -14.45
N GLU A 101 4.85 -40.01 -14.94
CA GLU A 101 5.74 -39.41 -15.92
C GLU A 101 6.36 -38.13 -15.37
N LYS A 102 7.56 -37.81 -15.86
CA LYS A 102 8.29 -36.61 -15.45
C LYS A 102 7.52 -35.35 -15.88
N PRO A 103 7.10 -34.47 -14.96
CA PRO A 103 6.43 -33.23 -15.32
C PRO A 103 7.41 -32.19 -15.88
N ASN A 104 6.87 -31.26 -16.67
CA ASN A 104 7.60 -30.07 -17.10
C ASN A 104 7.91 -29.16 -15.90
N GLY A 105 9.19 -28.92 -15.61
CA GLY A 105 9.66 -28.09 -14.50
C GLY A 105 10.49 -28.85 -13.47
N ALA A 106 10.90 -28.18 -12.38
CA ALA A 106 11.77 -28.80 -11.37
C ALA A 106 11.00 -29.90 -10.60
N SER A 107 11.44 -31.14 -10.81
CA SER A 107 10.86 -32.37 -10.25
C SER A 107 11.96 -33.32 -9.78
N LYS A 108 11.59 -34.24 -8.89
CA LYS A 108 12.46 -35.28 -8.36
C LYS A 108 11.82 -36.65 -8.59
N GLN A 109 12.64 -37.63 -8.97
CA GLN A 109 12.23 -39.03 -9.11
C GLN A 109 12.36 -39.73 -7.76
N LEU A 110 11.38 -40.56 -7.45
CA LEU A 110 11.30 -41.47 -6.30
C LEU A 110 11.73 -42.89 -6.73
N THR A 111 12.02 -43.76 -5.78
CA THR A 111 12.55 -45.12 -5.99
C THR A 111 11.67 -46.02 -6.88
N MET A 112 10.36 -45.74 -6.98
CA MET A 112 9.38 -46.52 -7.77
C MET A 112 9.07 -45.91 -9.16
N ASP A 113 10.07 -45.32 -9.84
CA ASP A 113 9.89 -44.60 -11.12
C ASP A 113 8.77 -43.55 -11.12
N THR A 114 8.50 -43.01 -9.93
CA THR A 114 7.45 -42.03 -9.67
C THR A 114 8.06 -40.64 -9.54
N TRP A 115 7.36 -39.62 -10.01
CA TRP A 115 7.84 -38.24 -10.01
C TRP A 115 7.01 -37.35 -9.10
N VAL A 116 7.67 -36.41 -8.41
CA VAL A 116 7.03 -35.36 -7.60
C VAL A 116 7.52 -33.98 -8.03
N TYR A 117 6.61 -33.02 -8.11
CA TYR A 117 6.94 -31.63 -8.40
C TYR A 117 7.52 -30.96 -7.15
N VAL A 118 8.64 -30.26 -7.28
CA VAL A 118 9.32 -29.62 -6.14
C VAL A 118 9.62 -28.13 -6.38
N ASN A 119 9.11 -27.56 -7.49
CA ASN A 119 9.27 -26.15 -7.83
C ASN A 119 8.30 -25.26 -7.05
N PHE A 120 8.44 -25.26 -5.74
CA PHE A 120 7.67 -24.41 -4.83
C PHE A 120 8.63 -23.48 -4.07
N ASN A 121 8.10 -22.35 -3.58
CA ASN A 121 8.81 -21.52 -2.61
C ASN A 121 8.92 -22.28 -1.26
N ILE A 122 9.82 -21.85 -0.37
CA ILE A 122 10.15 -22.59 0.85
C ILE A 122 8.95 -22.69 1.80
N ALA A 123 8.19 -21.61 2.00
CA ALA A 123 7.00 -21.61 2.85
C ALA A 123 5.97 -22.63 2.36
N THR A 124 5.75 -22.71 1.05
CA THR A 124 4.88 -23.71 0.42
C THR A 124 5.43 -25.12 0.55
N LEU A 125 6.76 -25.33 0.44
CA LEU A 125 7.36 -26.65 0.67
C LEU A 125 7.13 -27.15 2.10
N VAL A 126 7.29 -26.28 3.09
CA VAL A 126 7.09 -26.63 4.50
C VAL A 126 5.61 -26.92 4.80
N ASP A 127 4.69 -26.16 4.18
CA ASP A 127 3.25 -26.45 4.25
C ASP A 127 2.90 -27.80 3.61
N ILE A 128 3.47 -28.10 2.44
CA ILE A 128 3.30 -29.41 1.78
C ILE A 128 3.82 -30.55 2.67
N ILE A 129 4.98 -30.39 3.32
CA ILE A 129 5.53 -31.37 4.26
C ILE A 129 4.55 -31.60 5.41
N GLY A 130 4.01 -30.54 6.02
CA GLY A 130 3.03 -30.64 7.09
C GLY A 130 1.74 -31.35 6.63
N LYS A 131 1.23 -30.99 5.45
CA LYS A 131 0.05 -31.63 4.84
C LYS A 131 0.30 -33.10 4.54
N LEU A 132 1.45 -33.45 3.98
CA LEU A 132 1.83 -34.85 3.70
C LEU A 132 1.83 -35.67 4.99
N CYS A 133 2.46 -35.17 6.06
CA CYS A 133 2.49 -35.85 7.35
C CYS A 133 1.08 -36.06 7.91
N ARG A 134 0.22 -35.02 7.93
CA ARG A 134 -1.18 -35.15 8.37
C ARG A 134 -1.96 -36.14 7.51
N TYR A 135 -1.80 -36.03 6.20
CA TYR A 135 -2.47 -36.88 5.22
C TYR A 135 -2.13 -38.35 5.50
N CYS A 136 -0.85 -38.66 5.70
CA CYS A 136 -0.35 -39.99 6.06
C CYS A 136 -0.66 -40.43 7.51
N GLY A 137 -1.45 -39.65 8.27
CA GLY A 137 -1.92 -40.01 9.61
C GLY A 137 -0.98 -39.61 10.77
N VAL A 138 0.05 -38.82 10.50
CA VAL A 138 0.97 -38.32 11.53
C VAL A 138 0.45 -37.01 12.11
N LYS A 139 0.27 -36.96 13.43
CA LYS A 139 -0.03 -35.70 14.15
C LYS A 139 1.17 -34.78 14.08
N LEU A 140 0.97 -33.50 13.75
CA LEU A 140 2.08 -32.54 13.62
C LEU A 140 2.90 -32.34 14.90
N GLY A 141 2.31 -32.55 16.07
CA GLY A 141 3.06 -32.54 17.33
C GLY A 141 4.17 -33.60 17.39
N ASN A 142 4.04 -34.68 16.61
CA ASN A 142 5.03 -35.76 16.50
C ASN A 142 6.01 -35.55 15.33
N VAL A 143 5.96 -34.40 14.67
CA VAL A 143 6.89 -34.00 13.62
C VAL A 143 7.81 -32.93 14.18
N GLU A 144 9.08 -33.26 14.33
CA GLU A 144 10.11 -32.37 14.86
C GLU A 144 11.09 -32.02 13.74
N ILE A 145 10.95 -30.84 13.17
CA ILE A 145 11.92 -30.32 12.20
C ILE A 145 12.59 -29.11 12.81
N THR A 146 13.93 -29.08 12.78
CA THR A 146 14.69 -27.88 13.13
C THR A 146 15.34 -27.28 11.89
N TYR A 147 15.59 -25.97 11.91
CA TYR A 147 16.17 -25.24 10.78
C TYR A 147 17.06 -24.09 11.24
N MET A 148 17.90 -23.61 10.32
CA MET A 148 18.76 -22.46 10.53
C MET A 148 18.66 -21.48 9.35
N PRO A 149 18.61 -20.16 9.60
CA PRO A 149 18.68 -19.15 8.54
C PRO A 149 19.98 -19.23 7.75
N LYS A 150 19.92 -19.05 6.42
CA LYS A 150 21.14 -18.98 5.60
C LYS A 150 21.87 -17.68 5.89
N ILE A 151 23.07 -17.78 6.46
CA ILE A 151 24.00 -16.65 6.56
C ILE A 151 24.50 -16.36 5.14
N LYS A 152 23.99 -15.31 4.50
CA LYS A 152 24.62 -14.73 3.31
C LYS A 152 25.46 -13.53 3.78
N GLY A 153 26.78 -13.67 3.71
CA GLY A 153 27.74 -12.56 3.80
C GLY A 153 27.58 -11.65 5.00
N GLY A 154 28.10 -12.06 6.16
CA GLY A 154 28.63 -11.14 7.18
C GLY A 154 27.67 -10.18 7.88
N VAL A 155 26.34 -10.29 7.69
CA VAL A 155 25.35 -9.61 8.54
C VAL A 155 24.29 -10.64 8.91
N VAL A 156 24.19 -10.91 10.21
CA VAL A 156 23.01 -11.55 10.78
C VAL A 156 21.87 -10.54 10.60
N GLU A 157 21.04 -10.70 9.57
CA GLU A 157 19.72 -10.08 9.58
C GLU A 157 18.96 -10.67 10.78
N LYS A 158 19.07 -9.97 11.90
CA LYS A 158 18.19 -10.15 13.05
C LYS A 158 16.79 -9.73 12.62
N ASN A 159 16.08 -10.60 11.93
CA ASN A 159 14.61 -10.57 11.90
C ASN A 159 14.07 -11.20 13.19
N MET A 160 14.51 -10.64 14.32
CA MET A 160 13.87 -10.76 15.62
C MET A 160 13.92 -9.36 16.22
N ALA A 161 12.88 -8.59 15.92
CA ALA A 161 12.38 -7.66 16.92
C ALA A 161 12.05 -8.51 18.15
N GLN A 162 12.92 -8.46 19.16
CA GLN A 162 12.46 -8.63 20.52
C GLN A 162 11.53 -7.44 20.77
N ASN A 163 10.26 -7.59 20.42
CA ASN A 163 9.22 -6.75 20.97
C ASN A 163 9.18 -7.07 22.46
N ASN A 164 9.37 -6.04 23.30
CA ASN A 164 8.83 -6.08 24.65
C ASN A 164 7.30 -6.24 24.46
N ASP A 165 6.83 -7.49 24.58
CA ASP A 165 5.59 -7.94 23.97
C ASP A 165 4.39 -7.64 24.87
N GLU A 166 3.96 -6.39 24.89
CA GLU A 166 2.66 -5.98 25.48
C GLU A 166 1.48 -6.75 24.84
N SER A 167 1.65 -7.28 23.62
CA SER A 167 0.64 -8.09 22.93
C SER A 167 0.57 -9.54 23.41
N SER A 168 1.66 -10.10 23.96
CA SER A 168 1.71 -11.49 24.47
C SER A 168 0.69 -11.73 25.57
N VAL A 169 0.43 -10.72 26.40
CA VAL A 169 -0.49 -10.80 27.53
C VAL A 169 -1.93 -11.10 27.06
N PHE A 170 -2.33 -10.55 25.91
CA PHE A 170 -3.62 -10.83 25.30
C PHE A 170 -3.68 -12.17 24.56
N ALA A 171 -2.52 -12.72 24.17
CA ALA A 171 -2.39 -13.93 23.35
C ALA A 171 -1.99 -15.19 24.15
N GLN A 172 -2.00 -15.13 25.48
CA GLN A 172 -1.71 -16.28 26.34
C GLN A 172 -2.67 -17.45 26.07
N PRO A 173 -2.20 -18.70 26.18
CA PRO A 173 -3.04 -19.88 25.92
C PRO A 173 -4.35 -19.89 26.74
N GLU A 174 -4.29 -19.49 28.00
CA GLU A 174 -5.45 -19.42 28.88
C GLU A 174 -6.50 -18.39 28.41
N VAL A 175 -6.06 -17.20 27.99
CA VAL A 175 -6.94 -16.16 27.45
C VAL A 175 -7.59 -16.64 26.15
N ARG A 176 -6.84 -17.32 25.28
CA ARG A 176 -7.33 -17.86 24.00
C ARG A 176 -8.37 -18.97 24.18
N GLU A 177 -8.13 -19.92 25.08
CA GLU A 177 -9.08 -20.99 25.37
C GLU A 177 -10.35 -20.45 26.06
N THR A 178 -10.19 -19.49 26.97
CA THR A 178 -11.33 -18.86 27.66
C THR A 178 -12.16 -18.01 26.70
N PHE A 179 -11.52 -17.29 25.77
CA PHE A 179 -12.22 -16.57 24.71
C PHE A 179 -13.01 -17.53 23.81
N ARG A 180 -12.42 -18.67 23.45
CA ARG A 180 -13.10 -19.70 22.66
C ARG A 180 -14.33 -20.26 23.38
N ALA A 181 -14.23 -20.51 24.69
CA ALA A 181 -15.36 -20.94 25.51
C ALA A 181 -16.44 -19.86 25.61
N TRP A 182 -16.04 -18.60 25.78
CA TRP A 182 -16.95 -17.45 25.81
C TRP A 182 -17.72 -17.27 24.50
N LEU A 183 -17.09 -17.51 23.33
CA LEU A 183 -17.79 -17.49 22.05
C LEU A 183 -18.89 -18.57 21.96
N VAL A 184 -18.68 -19.74 22.55
CA VAL A 184 -19.70 -20.82 22.60
C VAL A 184 -20.85 -20.44 23.53
N GLU A 185 -20.54 -19.79 24.66
CA GLU A 185 -21.54 -19.32 25.64
C GLU A 185 -22.43 -18.22 25.04
N GLN A 186 -21.81 -17.21 24.39
CA GLN A 186 -22.53 -16.07 23.81
C GLN A 186 -23.29 -16.42 22.53
N ARG A 187 -22.82 -17.43 21.78
CA ARG A 187 -23.41 -17.87 20.51
C ARG A 187 -23.61 -19.38 20.45
N PRO A 188 -24.57 -19.94 21.23
CA PRO A 188 -24.87 -21.38 21.21
C PRO A 188 -25.36 -21.87 19.84
N ASP A 189 -25.81 -20.96 18.97
CA ASP A 189 -26.24 -21.21 17.60
C ASP A 189 -25.09 -21.48 16.62
N TRP A 190 -23.83 -21.21 17.00
CA TRP A 190 -22.69 -21.33 16.11
C TRP A 190 -22.13 -22.75 16.04
N SER A 191 -21.78 -23.17 14.82
CA SER A 191 -21.01 -24.39 14.61
C SER A 191 -19.59 -24.27 15.20
N SER A 192 -18.99 -25.41 15.55
CA SER A 192 -17.59 -25.46 16.00
C SER A 192 -16.59 -24.86 15.00
N GLY A 193 -16.89 -24.97 13.70
CA GLY A 193 -16.10 -24.33 12.64
C GLY A 193 -16.20 -22.80 12.70
N THR A 194 -17.40 -22.25 12.86
CA THR A 194 -17.63 -20.80 12.99
C THR A 194 -16.93 -20.22 14.22
N VAL A 195 -17.02 -20.91 15.36
CA VAL A 195 -16.29 -20.53 16.58
C VAL A 195 -14.78 -20.54 16.34
N THR A 196 -14.24 -21.55 15.65
CA THR A 196 -12.81 -21.63 15.31
C THR A 196 -12.35 -20.45 14.45
N VAL A 197 -13.17 -20.07 13.46
CA VAL A 197 -12.87 -18.94 12.57
C VAL A 197 -12.77 -17.64 13.35
N HIS A 198 -13.72 -17.37 14.25
CA HIS A 198 -13.69 -16.15 15.06
C HIS A 198 -12.60 -16.18 16.13
N ALA A 199 -12.39 -17.33 16.79
CA ALA A 199 -11.33 -17.50 17.79
C ALA A 199 -9.93 -17.28 17.18
N SER A 200 -9.68 -17.77 15.96
CA SER A 200 -8.42 -17.53 15.26
C SER A 200 -8.35 -16.13 14.64
N GLY A 201 -9.46 -15.65 14.09
CA GLY A 201 -9.55 -14.38 13.37
C GLY A 201 -9.35 -13.16 14.26
N ALA A 202 -9.71 -13.25 15.54
CA ALA A 202 -9.50 -12.17 16.50
C ALA A 202 -8.01 -11.86 16.74
N TYR A 203 -7.14 -12.84 16.54
CA TYR A 203 -5.69 -12.71 16.72
C TYR A 203 -4.95 -12.48 15.40
N TYR A 204 -5.66 -12.11 14.33
CA TYR A 204 -5.06 -12.01 13.00
C TYR A 204 -3.88 -11.02 12.95
N VAL A 205 -4.02 -9.83 13.55
CA VAL A 205 -2.95 -8.81 13.60
C VAL A 205 -1.71 -9.30 14.35
N TYR A 206 -1.92 -10.06 15.43
CA TYR A 206 -0.85 -10.67 16.22
C TYR A 206 -0.12 -11.77 15.45
N ASN A 207 -0.88 -12.62 14.74
CA ASN A 207 -0.32 -13.79 14.06
C ASN A 207 0.36 -13.46 12.72
N ASN A 208 0.04 -12.30 12.10
CA ASN A 208 0.45 -11.99 10.72
C ASN A 208 1.28 -10.71 10.58
N ASP A 209 1.77 -10.13 11.69
CA ASP A 209 2.60 -8.91 11.71
C ASP A 209 2.14 -7.85 10.69
N CYS A 210 0.89 -7.38 10.86
CA CYS A 210 0.27 -6.46 9.91
C CYS A 210 0.82 -5.01 10.01
N GLY A 211 1.83 -4.78 10.84
CA GLY A 211 2.37 -3.44 11.15
C GLY A 211 1.57 -2.67 12.21
N VAL A 212 0.67 -3.36 12.94
CA VAL A 212 -0.05 -2.87 14.13
C VAL A 212 -0.07 -4.01 15.14
N THR A 213 0.26 -3.73 16.40
CA THR A 213 0.27 -4.76 17.45
C THR A 213 -1.14 -5.04 17.97
N LEU A 214 -1.34 -6.19 18.63
CA LEU A 214 -2.63 -6.53 19.21
C LEU A 214 -2.99 -5.60 20.38
N ALA A 215 -1.99 -5.21 21.18
CA ALA A 215 -2.13 -4.22 22.23
C ALA A 215 -2.63 -2.89 21.65
N GLU A 216 -1.93 -2.34 20.64
CA GLU A 216 -2.35 -1.11 19.96
C GLU A 216 -3.78 -1.19 19.41
N ALA A 217 -4.15 -2.35 18.86
CA ALA A 217 -5.47 -2.57 18.29
C ALA A 217 -6.60 -2.60 19.35
N LEU A 218 -6.31 -3.06 20.55
CA LEU A 218 -7.29 -3.26 21.63
C LEU A 218 -7.37 -2.08 22.61
N THR A 219 -6.26 -1.41 22.90
CA THR A 219 -6.17 -0.42 24.00
C THR A 219 -6.19 1.03 23.54
N THR A 220 -5.94 1.33 22.26
CA THR A 220 -5.95 2.72 21.75
C THR A 220 -7.30 3.12 21.17
N ASP A 221 -7.64 4.42 21.24
CA ASP A 221 -8.93 4.96 20.76
C ASP A 221 -9.18 4.67 19.27
N ASN A 222 -8.13 4.71 18.46
CA ASN A 222 -8.19 4.41 17.02
C ASN A 222 -7.67 3.00 16.65
N GLY A 223 -7.48 2.12 17.64
CA GLY A 223 -6.84 0.81 17.46
C GLY A 223 -7.54 -0.08 16.43
N PHE A 224 -8.87 -0.07 16.42
CA PHE A 224 -9.67 -0.85 15.46
C PHE A 224 -9.51 -0.37 14.02
N GLN A 225 -9.47 0.94 13.78
CA GLN A 225 -9.28 1.47 12.43
C GLN A 225 -7.85 1.18 11.94
N ARG A 226 -6.85 1.37 12.80
CA ARG A 226 -5.46 1.00 12.51
C ARG A 226 -5.33 -0.49 12.15
N ALA A 227 -5.99 -1.37 12.91
CA ALA A 227 -6.02 -2.79 12.64
C ALA A 227 -6.72 -3.10 11.30
N TYR A 228 -7.84 -2.43 11.00
CA TYR A 228 -8.52 -2.56 9.72
C TYR A 228 -7.60 -2.23 8.53
N ASP A 229 -6.99 -1.03 8.53
CA ASP A 229 -6.12 -0.58 7.44
C ASP A 229 -4.88 -1.49 7.30
N ALA A 230 -4.33 -1.95 8.43
CA ALA A 230 -3.19 -2.85 8.49
C ALA A 230 -3.52 -4.22 7.87
N ILE A 231 -4.67 -4.79 8.23
CA ILE A 231 -5.14 -6.08 7.70
C ILE A 231 -5.46 -5.94 6.21
N GLU A 232 -6.15 -4.87 5.81
CA GLU A 232 -6.51 -4.64 4.41
C GLU A 232 -5.26 -4.52 3.54
N ARG A 233 -4.27 -3.71 3.96
CA ARG A 233 -2.97 -3.62 3.28
C ARG A 233 -2.25 -4.97 3.25
N HIS A 234 -2.24 -5.72 4.35
CA HIS A 234 -1.58 -7.01 4.43
C HIS A 234 -2.23 -8.05 3.50
N VAL A 235 -3.56 -8.08 3.40
CA VAL A 235 -4.31 -8.97 2.49
C VAL A 235 -4.15 -8.52 1.04
N ALA A 236 -4.13 -7.21 0.76
CA ALA A 236 -3.89 -6.67 -0.57
C ALA A 236 -2.47 -6.97 -1.08
N ALA A 237 -1.47 -6.96 -0.19
CA ALA A 237 -0.09 -7.31 -0.50
C ALA A 237 0.11 -8.83 -0.68
N ASN A 238 -0.80 -9.66 -0.14
CA ASN A 238 -0.77 -11.12 -0.24
C ASN A 238 -2.08 -11.68 -0.81
N PRO A 239 -2.45 -11.34 -2.06
CA PRO A 239 -3.75 -11.68 -2.61
C PRO A 239 -3.85 -13.20 -2.84
N THR A 240 -4.88 -13.82 -2.28
CA THR A 240 -5.33 -15.16 -2.69
C THR A 240 -6.49 -15.02 -3.68
N ARG A 241 -6.68 -16.00 -4.57
CA ARG A 241 -7.66 -15.99 -5.67
C ARG A 241 -9.14 -15.77 -5.27
N ILE A 242 -9.45 -15.66 -3.97
CA ILE A 242 -10.83 -15.70 -3.43
C ILE A 242 -11.11 -14.51 -2.48
N ASN A 243 -10.11 -13.71 -2.10
CA ASN A 243 -10.28 -12.70 -1.04
C ASN A 243 -10.44 -11.29 -1.61
N ASN A 244 -11.54 -10.62 -1.23
CA ASN A 244 -11.66 -9.16 -1.30
C ASN A 244 -10.96 -8.58 -0.06
N PRO A 245 -9.88 -7.78 -0.19
CA PRO A 245 -9.14 -7.23 0.94
C PRO A 245 -10.01 -6.51 1.97
N ALA A 246 -10.95 -5.67 1.52
CA ALA A 246 -11.89 -4.97 2.39
C ALA A 246 -12.83 -5.94 3.12
N GLY A 247 -13.36 -6.93 2.41
CA GLY A 247 -14.25 -7.94 2.98
C GLY A 247 -13.56 -8.81 4.03
N SER A 248 -12.33 -9.23 3.76
CA SER A 248 -11.50 -9.97 4.71
C SER A 248 -11.15 -9.13 5.94
N ALA A 249 -10.75 -7.87 5.76
CA ALA A 249 -10.45 -6.95 6.86
C ALA A 249 -11.67 -6.75 7.78
N ARG A 250 -12.88 -6.58 7.22
CA ARG A 250 -14.13 -6.50 8.01
C ARG A 250 -14.38 -7.78 8.82
N GLY A 251 -14.12 -8.95 8.24
CA GLY A 251 -14.29 -10.24 8.93
C GLY A 251 -13.34 -10.41 10.13
N TYR A 252 -12.07 -10.05 9.98
CA TYR A 252 -11.11 -10.10 11.06
C TYR A 252 -11.39 -9.02 12.12
N LEU A 253 -11.76 -7.81 11.71
CA LEU A 253 -12.14 -6.73 12.62
C LEU A 253 -13.34 -7.10 13.47
N ARG A 254 -14.35 -7.77 12.90
CA ARG A 254 -15.50 -8.30 13.65
C ARG A 254 -15.07 -9.24 14.77
N SER A 255 -14.10 -10.12 14.48
CA SER A 255 -13.58 -11.07 15.47
C SER A 255 -12.75 -10.37 16.55
N LEU A 256 -11.97 -9.35 16.17
CA LEU A 256 -11.20 -8.52 17.10
C LEU A 256 -12.09 -7.71 18.05
N ARG A 257 -13.25 -7.22 17.59
CA ARG A 257 -14.26 -6.56 18.44
C ARG A 257 -14.81 -7.49 19.50
N MET A 258 -15.15 -8.73 19.12
CA MET A 258 -15.60 -9.77 20.06
C MET A 258 -14.54 -10.07 21.13
N LEU A 259 -13.26 -10.07 20.74
CA LEU A 259 -12.17 -10.23 21.71
C LEU A 259 -12.09 -9.05 22.68
N LYS A 260 -12.26 -7.80 22.23
CA LYS A 260 -12.29 -6.64 23.13
C LYS A 260 -13.48 -6.70 24.09
N GLU A 261 -14.66 -7.10 23.62
CA GLU A 261 -15.85 -7.29 24.47
C GLU A 261 -15.60 -8.35 25.56
N PHE A 262 -15.08 -9.51 25.17
CA PHE A 262 -14.68 -10.57 26.09
C PHE A 262 -13.66 -10.09 27.13
N LEU A 263 -12.62 -9.37 26.68
CA LEU A 263 -11.60 -8.85 27.58
C LEU A 263 -12.19 -7.80 28.54
N ALA A 264 -13.13 -6.97 28.10
CA ALA A 264 -13.81 -6.01 28.97
C ALA A 264 -14.65 -6.71 30.04
N GLU A 265 -15.28 -7.84 29.70
CA GLU A 265 -16.11 -8.62 30.62
C GLU A 265 -15.27 -9.45 31.61
N ARG A 266 -14.24 -10.15 31.14
CA ARG A 266 -13.53 -11.19 31.91
C ARG A 266 -12.14 -10.79 32.37
N TYR A 267 -11.51 -9.82 31.70
CA TYR A 267 -10.15 -9.36 31.97
C TYR A 267 -10.00 -7.83 31.87
N PRO A 268 -10.84 -7.02 32.55
CA PRO A 268 -10.87 -5.56 32.38
C PRO A 268 -9.52 -4.91 32.74
N SER A 269 -8.74 -5.52 33.64
CA SER A 269 -7.38 -5.09 33.96
C SER A 269 -6.40 -5.16 32.79
N LEU A 270 -6.62 -6.05 31.81
CA LEU A 270 -5.82 -6.13 30.59
C LEU A 270 -6.15 -5.03 29.58
N LEU A 271 -7.39 -4.51 29.61
CA LEU A 271 -7.77 -3.36 28.79
C LEU A 271 -7.42 -2.02 29.45
N ASN A 272 -7.34 -2.00 30.78
CA ASN A 272 -6.84 -0.88 31.58
C ASN A 272 -5.30 -0.81 31.63
N ILE A 273 -4.60 -1.29 30.60
CA ILE A 273 -3.23 -0.85 30.29
C ILE A 273 -3.32 0.57 29.70
N SER A 274 -3.95 1.45 30.46
CA SER A 274 -4.02 2.89 30.31
C SER A 274 -3.64 3.41 31.70
N ASP A 275 -2.36 3.81 31.83
CA ASP A 275 -1.79 4.69 32.88
C ASP A 275 -0.51 4.24 33.61
N SER A 276 0.24 3.24 33.13
CA SER A 276 1.67 3.16 33.54
C SER A 276 2.60 2.74 32.41
N SER A 277 3.49 3.67 32.06
CA SER A 277 4.57 3.60 31.06
C SER A 277 4.22 3.89 29.59
N TRP A 278 3.54 5.01 29.31
CA TRP A 278 3.95 5.74 28.11
C TRP A 278 5.41 6.14 28.32
N VAL A 279 6.32 5.65 27.47
CA VAL A 279 7.66 6.25 27.36
C VAL A 279 7.45 7.66 26.82
N THR A 280 7.22 8.61 27.72
CA THR A 280 7.17 10.02 27.36
C THR A 280 8.58 10.44 26.97
N VAL A 281 8.74 10.90 25.73
CA VAL A 281 10.04 11.42 25.28
C VAL A 281 10.39 12.60 26.17
N PRO A 282 11.52 12.56 26.91
CA PRO A 282 11.88 13.66 27.79
C PRO A 282 12.09 14.94 26.99
N GLN A 283 11.64 16.08 27.53
CA GLN A 283 11.75 17.37 26.85
C GLN A 283 13.20 17.73 26.50
N SER A 284 14.17 17.26 27.28
CA SER A 284 15.61 17.42 26.97
C SER A 284 15.99 16.81 25.62
N VAL A 285 15.43 15.66 25.24
CA VAL A 285 15.67 15.02 23.94
C VAL A 285 15.09 15.89 22.81
N ILE A 286 13.86 16.40 22.98
CA ILE A 286 13.19 17.26 22.00
C ILE A 286 13.97 18.57 21.79
N VAL A 287 14.44 19.20 22.87
CA VAL A 287 15.25 20.43 22.82
C VAL A 287 16.58 20.20 22.08
N ILE A 288 17.28 19.10 22.35
CA ILE A 288 18.53 18.80 21.64
C ILE A 288 18.27 18.50 20.15
N LEU A 289 17.18 17.80 19.83
CA LEU A 289 16.77 17.55 18.44
C LEU A 289 16.47 18.85 17.70
N SER A 290 15.75 19.79 18.31
CA SER A 290 15.42 21.07 17.68
C SER A 290 16.64 21.98 17.51
N GLU A 291 17.53 22.06 18.51
CA GLU A 291 18.69 22.97 18.46
C GLU A 291 19.86 22.45 17.62
N LYS A 292 20.15 21.15 17.68
CA LYS A 292 21.36 20.56 17.11
C LYS A 292 21.11 19.72 15.85
N TYR A 293 19.86 19.30 15.63
CA TYR A 293 19.48 18.42 14.53
C TYR A 293 18.30 18.98 13.72
N SER A 294 18.15 20.31 13.65
CA SER A 294 17.13 20.99 12.81
C SER A 294 17.29 20.72 11.30
N ALA A 295 18.48 20.30 10.87
CA ALA A 295 18.72 19.85 9.49
C ALA A 295 18.30 18.39 9.24
N GLY A 296 17.78 17.70 10.26
CA GLY A 296 17.33 16.32 10.20
C GLY A 296 18.16 15.38 11.06
N PHE A 297 17.52 14.30 11.51
CA PHE A 297 18.10 13.27 12.37
C PHE A 297 17.97 11.89 11.73
N ARG A 298 19.01 11.06 11.85
CA ARG A 298 18.97 9.64 11.43
C ARG A 298 19.09 8.76 12.65
N PHE A 299 18.26 7.71 12.71
CA PHE A 299 18.30 6.71 13.78
C PHE A 299 19.40 5.68 13.53
N ASP A 300 20.65 6.15 13.37
CA ASP A 300 21.84 5.29 13.32
C ASP A 300 22.54 5.25 14.69
N THR A 301 23.37 4.23 14.89
CA THR A 301 24.04 3.97 16.18
C THR A 301 24.89 5.15 16.66
N THR A 302 25.51 5.90 15.75
CA THR A 302 26.39 7.02 16.10
C THR A 302 25.55 8.23 16.54
N ALA A 303 24.55 8.60 15.73
CA ALA A 303 23.65 9.70 16.01
C ALA A 303 22.85 9.48 17.30
N LEU A 304 22.37 8.26 17.55
CA LEU A 304 21.68 7.89 18.79
C LEU A 304 22.57 8.01 20.02
N ARG A 305 23.83 7.55 19.95
CA ARG A 305 24.79 7.69 21.06
C ARG A 305 25.09 9.17 21.35
N LEU A 306 25.24 9.99 20.31
CA LEU A 306 25.47 11.43 20.47
C LEU A 306 24.25 12.14 21.06
N LEU A 307 23.04 11.79 20.63
CA LEU A 307 21.80 12.33 21.17
C LEU A 307 21.61 11.93 22.64
N SER A 308 21.80 10.64 22.96
CA SER A 308 21.71 10.11 24.32
C SER A 308 22.70 10.80 25.28
N ASN A 309 23.97 10.92 24.86
CA ASN A 309 25.01 11.58 25.65
C ASN A 309 24.70 13.07 25.90
N LYS A 310 24.17 13.78 24.90
CA LYS A 310 23.83 15.20 25.03
C LYS A 310 22.55 15.44 25.84
N ALA A 311 21.55 14.59 25.67
CA ALA A 311 20.29 14.68 26.39
C ALA A 311 20.40 14.17 27.84
N GLY A 312 21.46 13.41 28.15
CA GLY A 312 21.64 12.77 29.46
C GLY A 312 20.64 11.65 29.71
N VAL A 313 20.07 11.06 28.66
CA VAL A 313 18.99 10.07 28.70
C VAL A 313 19.36 8.88 27.82
N GLU A 314 19.20 7.66 28.31
CA GLU A 314 19.34 6.46 27.49
C GLU A 314 18.16 6.35 26.51
N ILE A 315 18.48 6.23 25.21
CA ILE A 315 17.48 6.18 24.14
C ILE A 315 17.36 4.73 23.65
N ASP A 316 16.50 3.97 24.33
CA ASP A 316 16.21 2.58 24.00
C ASP A 316 15.32 2.44 22.73
N ASN A 317 15.04 1.20 22.32
CA ASN A 317 14.24 0.93 21.12
C ASN A 317 12.79 1.43 21.23
N ASN A 318 12.25 1.49 22.45
CA ASN A 318 10.89 1.95 22.70
C ASN A 318 10.81 3.48 22.51
N MET A 319 11.74 4.23 23.10
CA MET A 319 11.84 5.68 22.92
C MET A 319 12.11 6.05 21.46
N GLN A 320 12.93 5.29 20.75
CA GLN A 320 13.13 5.47 19.30
C GLN A 320 11.82 5.29 18.53
N SER A 321 11.02 4.29 18.87
CA SER A 321 9.74 4.03 18.21
C SER A 321 8.76 5.18 18.45
N VAL A 322 8.68 5.70 19.67
CA VAL A 322 7.86 6.88 20.01
C VAL A 322 8.34 8.12 19.26
N LEU A 323 9.66 8.39 19.25
CA LEU A 323 10.24 9.50 18.50
C LEU A 323 9.92 9.41 17.01
N LYS A 324 10.05 8.22 16.39
CA LYS A 324 9.71 8.01 14.97
C LYS A 324 8.24 8.25 14.67
N GLN A 325 7.33 8.02 15.63
CA GLN A 325 5.91 8.32 15.48
C GLN A 325 5.60 9.82 15.62
N GLN A 326 6.41 10.56 16.38
CA GLN A 326 6.26 12.00 16.59
C GLN A 326 7.01 12.85 15.57
N MET A 327 7.81 12.24 14.70
CA MET A 327 8.66 12.91 13.71
C MET A 327 8.24 12.57 12.28
N PHE A 328 8.34 13.55 11.39
CA PHE A 328 8.16 13.37 9.96
C PHE A 328 9.37 12.65 9.35
N CYS A 329 9.16 11.53 8.64
CA CYS A 329 10.21 10.80 7.94
C CYS A 329 10.17 11.08 6.43
N ARG A 330 11.27 11.62 5.90
CA ARG A 330 11.44 11.88 4.48
C ARG A 330 11.92 10.63 3.73
N ASN A 331 11.77 10.65 2.40
CA ASN A 331 12.17 9.57 1.48
C ASN A 331 13.60 9.05 1.66
N ASP A 332 14.53 9.88 2.13
CA ASP A 332 15.95 9.55 2.35
C ASP A 332 16.23 8.99 3.76
N GLY A 333 15.19 8.65 4.53
CA GLY A 333 15.28 8.08 5.88
C GLY A 333 15.69 9.08 6.95
N VAL A 334 15.62 10.39 6.65
CA VAL A 334 15.90 11.47 7.60
C VAL A 334 14.61 11.90 8.29
N TYR A 335 14.67 12.06 9.61
CA TYR A 335 13.55 12.43 10.46
C TYR A 335 13.64 13.89 10.89
N PHE A 336 12.50 14.57 10.90
CA PHE A 336 12.36 15.96 11.31
C PHE A 336 11.28 16.08 12.39
N LEU A 337 11.52 16.93 13.40
CA LEU A 337 10.44 17.32 14.32
C LEU A 337 9.38 18.08 13.51
N LEU A 338 8.10 17.86 13.84
CA LEU A 338 7.00 18.53 13.12
C LEU A 338 7.15 20.05 13.15
N ASP A 339 7.53 20.62 14.30
CA ASP A 339 7.74 22.07 14.48
C ASP A 339 8.94 22.62 13.67
N VAL A 340 9.86 21.75 13.22
CA VAL A 340 10.95 22.14 12.32
C VAL A 340 10.47 22.19 10.86
N VAL A 341 9.44 21.40 10.53
CA VAL A 341 8.84 21.36 9.19
C VAL A 341 7.86 22.52 9.00
N ALA A 342 6.95 22.71 9.96
CA ALA A 342 5.94 23.76 9.98
C ALA A 342 5.46 23.97 11.42
N ASP A 343 5.08 25.17 11.84
CA ASP A 343 4.52 25.40 13.17
C ASP A 343 3.14 24.72 13.36
N ALA A 344 2.66 24.65 14.60
CA ALA A 344 1.41 23.97 14.93
C ALA A 344 0.15 24.59 14.29
N GLU A 345 0.13 25.91 14.11
CA GLU A 345 -0.98 26.63 13.48
C GLU A 345 -1.03 26.30 11.99
N THR A 346 0.11 26.39 11.31
CA THR A 346 0.27 25.98 9.90
C THR A 346 -0.14 24.53 9.67
N ARG A 347 0.27 23.59 10.54
CA ARG A 347 -0.17 22.18 10.42
C ARG A 347 -1.68 22.03 10.54
N LYS A 348 -2.29 22.72 11.51
CA LYS A 348 -3.73 22.68 11.70
C LYS A 348 -4.49 23.28 10.51
N ASP A 349 -3.99 24.39 9.97
CA ASP A 349 -4.53 25.04 8.78
C ASP A 349 -4.48 24.12 7.56
N ILE A 350 -3.35 23.44 7.32
CA ILE A 350 -3.21 22.48 6.21
C ILE A 350 -4.27 21.38 6.30
N VAL A 351 -4.44 20.79 7.50
CA VAL A 351 -5.40 19.70 7.70
C VAL A 351 -6.83 20.21 7.54
N GLY A 352 -7.18 21.32 8.19
CA GLY A 352 -8.52 21.89 8.10
C GLY A 352 -8.90 22.28 6.68
N PHE A 353 -8.00 22.96 5.95
CA PHE A 353 -8.26 23.32 4.56
C PHE A 353 -8.36 22.09 3.65
N ALA A 354 -7.53 21.07 3.86
CA ALA A 354 -7.65 19.82 3.10
C ALA A 354 -8.96 19.08 3.37
N ASP A 355 -9.44 19.07 4.62
CA ASP A 355 -10.73 18.50 4.98
C ASP A 355 -11.88 19.28 4.31
N ASP A 356 -11.83 20.62 4.32
CA ASP A 356 -12.80 21.47 3.61
C ASP A 356 -12.84 21.16 2.10
N LEU A 357 -11.67 20.97 1.46
CA LEU A 357 -11.58 20.60 0.05
C LEU A 357 -12.15 19.20 -0.24
N LEU A 358 -11.93 18.25 0.66
CA LEU A 358 -12.48 16.90 0.54
C LEU A 358 -13.99 16.89 0.71
N ASP A 359 -14.52 17.69 1.62
CA ASP A 359 -15.96 17.82 1.83
C ASP A 359 -16.63 18.57 0.66
N GLU A 360 -15.95 19.60 0.13
CA GLU A 360 -16.49 20.40 -0.96
C GLU A 360 -16.42 19.69 -2.32
N TYR A 361 -15.31 19.04 -2.64
CA TYR A 361 -15.03 18.51 -3.98
C TYR A 361 -14.83 16.99 -4.02
N GLY A 362 -14.75 16.31 -2.86
CA GLY A 362 -14.43 14.89 -2.76
C GLY A 362 -12.95 14.55 -2.99
N CYS A 363 -12.18 15.48 -3.56
CA CYS A 363 -10.77 15.28 -3.89
C CYS A 363 -10.02 16.61 -4.06
N PHE A 364 -8.68 16.56 -4.07
CA PHE A 364 -7.81 17.69 -4.42
C PHE A 364 -6.45 17.24 -4.97
N GLU A 365 -5.72 18.12 -5.64
CA GLU A 365 -4.37 17.83 -6.12
C GLU A 365 -3.31 18.14 -5.05
N ILE A 366 -2.49 17.14 -4.70
CA ILE A 366 -1.47 17.28 -3.64
C ILE A 366 -0.44 18.36 -3.97
N ALA A 367 -0.09 18.51 -5.25
CA ALA A 367 0.88 19.51 -5.70
C ALA A 367 0.36 20.94 -5.53
N GLU A 368 -0.94 21.18 -5.74
CA GLU A 368 -1.55 22.50 -5.56
C GLU A 368 -1.65 22.84 -4.07
N LEU A 369 -2.06 21.88 -3.23
CA LEU A 369 -2.06 22.08 -1.79
C LEU A 369 -0.64 22.39 -1.27
N HIS A 370 0.38 21.69 -1.77
CA HIS A 370 1.77 22.01 -1.46
C HIS A 370 2.15 23.44 -1.89
N ALA A 371 1.77 23.87 -3.10
CA ALA A 371 2.07 25.19 -3.60
C ALA A 371 1.44 26.31 -2.75
N LEU A 372 0.23 26.10 -2.24
CA LEU A 372 -0.47 27.04 -1.36
C LEU A 372 0.21 27.27 -0.01
N TYR A 373 0.98 26.29 0.48
CA TYR A 373 1.67 26.39 1.77
C TYR A 373 3.20 26.46 1.66
N ALA A 374 3.75 26.52 0.44
CA ALA A 374 5.19 26.41 0.21
C ALA A 374 6.02 27.48 0.94
N ASP A 375 5.44 28.66 1.19
CA ASP A 375 6.06 29.77 1.94
C ASP A 375 6.05 29.57 3.46
N ARG A 376 5.13 28.75 3.98
CA ARG A 376 4.99 28.41 5.41
C ARG A 376 5.68 27.10 5.80
N LEU A 377 6.21 26.36 4.84
CA LEU A 377 6.95 25.11 5.06
C LEU A 377 8.46 25.35 5.02
N ASN A 378 9.21 24.55 5.80
CA ASN A 378 10.66 24.57 5.72
C ASN A 378 11.15 23.87 4.43
N PRO A 379 11.74 24.61 3.47
CA PRO A 379 12.13 24.06 2.17
C PRO A 379 13.29 23.06 2.25
N LYS A 380 14.01 23.02 3.37
CA LYS A 380 15.04 21.99 3.62
C LYS A 380 14.43 20.64 4.01
N CYS A 381 13.21 20.66 4.54
CA CYS A 381 12.47 19.47 4.96
C CYS A 381 11.59 18.95 3.82
N ILE A 382 10.80 19.85 3.21
CA ILE A 382 9.87 19.55 2.12
C ILE A 382 10.43 20.15 0.83
N GLY A 383 11.05 19.31 0.00
CA GLY A 383 11.66 19.77 -1.25
C GLY A 383 10.74 19.65 -2.48
N CYS A 384 9.71 18.81 -2.40
CA CYS A 384 8.80 18.53 -3.50
C CYS A 384 7.43 18.06 -3.00
N ALA A 385 6.48 17.92 -3.93
CA ALA A 385 5.12 17.43 -3.64
C ALA A 385 5.11 16.01 -3.04
N ASP A 386 6.07 15.14 -3.37
CA ASP A 386 6.14 13.78 -2.79
C ASP A 386 6.53 13.81 -1.31
N ASP A 387 7.44 14.72 -0.93
CA ASP A 387 7.79 14.94 0.48
C ASP A 387 6.58 15.53 1.23
N PHE A 388 5.87 16.47 0.60
CA PHE A 388 4.65 17.05 1.16
C PHE A 388 3.54 16.01 1.34
N GLU A 389 3.33 15.10 0.40
CA GLU A 389 2.35 14.02 0.51
C GLU A 389 2.58 13.18 1.79
N LYS A 390 3.84 12.84 2.06
CA LYS A 390 4.21 12.09 3.26
C LYS A 390 4.03 12.91 4.53
N PHE A 391 4.34 14.20 4.46
CA PHE A 391 4.15 15.10 5.59
C PHE A 391 2.66 15.27 5.90
N TYR A 392 1.83 15.51 4.89
CA TYR A 392 0.39 15.55 5.00
C TYR A 392 -0.18 14.27 5.63
N LYS A 393 0.26 13.09 5.19
CA LYS A 393 -0.09 11.80 5.82
C LYS A 393 0.37 11.65 7.27
N CYS A 394 1.42 12.36 7.66
CA CYS A 394 1.93 12.38 9.04
C CYS A 394 1.08 13.26 9.96
N ILE A 395 0.51 14.34 9.44
CA ILE A 395 -0.22 15.35 10.23
C ILE A 395 -1.74 15.29 10.09
N GLY A 396 -2.25 14.73 8.99
CA GLY A 396 -3.66 14.75 8.59
C GLY A 396 -4.42 13.45 8.83
N ASN A 397 -5.66 13.42 8.34
CA ASN A 397 -6.59 12.32 8.54
C ASN A 397 -6.12 11.04 7.81
N ARG A 398 -6.19 9.89 8.49
CA ARG A 398 -5.69 8.60 8.01
C ARG A 398 -6.59 7.96 6.94
N ASP A 399 -7.78 8.52 6.75
CA ASP A 399 -8.74 8.07 5.76
C ASP A 399 -8.52 8.66 4.36
N VAL A 400 -7.44 9.41 4.12
CA VAL A 400 -7.14 10.02 2.83
C VAL A 400 -6.06 9.23 2.08
N ARG A 401 -6.37 8.83 0.84
CA ARG A 401 -5.45 8.19 -0.10
C ARG A 401 -4.98 9.18 -1.15
N CYS A 402 -3.70 9.09 -1.50
CA CYS A 402 -3.16 9.80 -2.66
C CYS A 402 -2.85 8.81 -3.79
N VAL A 403 -3.48 8.99 -4.94
CA VAL A 403 -3.35 8.11 -6.12
C VAL A 403 -3.02 8.91 -7.36
N ALA A 404 -2.32 8.27 -8.30
CA ALA A 404 -2.22 8.82 -9.65
C ALA A 404 -3.48 8.40 -10.42
N ALA A 405 -4.31 9.35 -10.83
CA ALA A 405 -5.53 9.04 -11.57
C ALA A 405 -5.14 8.42 -12.94
N PRO A 406 -5.59 7.19 -13.27
CA PRO A 406 -5.25 6.55 -14.54
C PRO A 406 -5.61 7.45 -15.73
N LYS A 407 -4.77 7.54 -16.76
CA LYS A 407 -4.95 8.41 -17.95
C LYS A 407 -4.87 9.94 -17.71
N ILE A 408 -4.99 10.41 -16.47
CA ILE A 408 -4.87 11.83 -16.11
C ILE A 408 -3.45 12.14 -15.62
N GLY A 409 -2.86 11.25 -14.80
CA GLY A 409 -1.46 11.31 -14.36
C GLY A 409 -1.22 12.19 -13.13
N ASN A 410 -2.11 13.13 -12.82
CA ASN A 410 -2.04 13.99 -11.64
C ASN A 410 -2.18 13.18 -10.33
N ARG A 411 -1.53 13.65 -9.25
CA ARG A 411 -1.56 13.04 -7.91
C ARG A 411 -2.70 13.63 -7.09
N ILE A 412 -3.73 12.82 -6.88
CA ILE A 412 -5.01 13.24 -6.30
C ILE A 412 -5.18 12.63 -4.92
N ALA A 413 -5.48 13.46 -3.93
CA ALA A 413 -5.95 13.07 -2.61
C ALA A 413 -7.47 12.91 -2.63
N HIS A 414 -7.97 11.82 -2.05
CA HIS A 414 -9.40 11.53 -1.89
C HIS A 414 -9.61 10.57 -0.71
N TYR A 415 -10.85 10.45 -0.20
CA TYR A 415 -11.15 9.48 0.85
C TYR A 415 -10.92 8.03 0.40
N ASN A 416 -10.41 7.17 1.29
CA ASN A 416 -10.05 5.76 1.03
C ASN A 416 -11.19 4.93 0.40
N ASN A 417 -12.45 5.25 0.75
CA ASN A 417 -13.65 4.58 0.26
C ASN A 417 -14.30 5.30 -0.94
N GLY A 418 -13.77 6.45 -1.34
CA GLY A 418 -14.32 7.27 -2.42
C GLY A 418 -13.79 6.86 -3.79
N ASP A 419 -14.62 6.98 -4.81
CA ASP A 419 -14.19 6.89 -6.21
C ASP A 419 -13.76 8.27 -6.71
N VAL A 420 -12.49 8.39 -7.12
CA VAL A 420 -11.95 9.61 -7.73
C VAL A 420 -12.76 10.03 -8.95
N TRP A 421 -13.31 9.06 -9.68
CA TRP A 421 -14.10 9.34 -10.87
C TRP A 421 -15.43 10.01 -10.56
N ASP A 422 -16.10 9.60 -9.48
CA ASP A 422 -17.34 10.25 -9.00
C ASP A 422 -17.04 11.67 -8.50
N SER A 423 -15.89 11.88 -7.86
CA SER A 423 -15.43 13.22 -7.47
C SER A 423 -15.19 14.12 -8.69
N PHE A 424 -14.63 13.59 -9.78
CA PHE A 424 -14.45 14.36 -11.01
C PHE A 424 -15.77 14.70 -11.71
N ASP A 425 -16.77 13.82 -11.65
CA ASP A 425 -18.12 14.14 -12.15
C ASP A 425 -18.75 15.27 -11.33
N THR A 426 -18.66 15.17 -10.01
CA THR A 426 -19.14 16.22 -9.09
C THR A 426 -18.42 17.55 -9.33
N LEU A 427 -17.11 17.53 -9.50
CA LEU A 427 -16.30 18.71 -9.81
C LEU A 427 -16.66 19.29 -11.18
N ALA A 428 -16.89 18.45 -12.19
CA ALA A 428 -17.31 18.88 -13.51
C ALA A 428 -18.65 19.66 -13.47
N GLN A 429 -19.63 19.15 -12.71
CA GLN A 429 -20.90 19.85 -12.51
C GLN A 429 -20.72 21.21 -11.81
N LYS A 430 -19.86 21.27 -10.79
CA LYS A 430 -19.52 22.54 -10.13
C LYS A 430 -18.85 23.54 -11.08
N ILE A 431 -17.94 23.08 -11.94
CA ILE A 431 -17.29 23.94 -12.95
C ILE A 431 -18.34 24.55 -13.89
N ILE A 432 -19.31 23.77 -14.35
CA ILE A 432 -20.40 24.25 -15.20
C ILE A 432 -21.24 25.33 -14.48
N ILE A 433 -21.66 25.04 -13.26
CA ILE A 433 -22.48 25.95 -12.43
C ILE A 433 -21.74 27.27 -12.22
N VAL A 434 -20.50 27.22 -11.74
CA VAL A 434 -19.66 28.40 -11.52
C VAL A 434 -19.48 29.20 -12.82
N THR A 435 -19.20 28.52 -13.93
CA THR A 435 -19.01 29.20 -15.22
C THR A 435 -20.26 29.94 -15.66
N ASN A 436 -21.44 29.34 -15.50
CA ASN A 436 -22.72 29.98 -15.83
C ASN A 436 -23.11 31.10 -14.86
N ASP A 437 -23.14 30.78 -13.58
CA ASP A 437 -23.80 31.60 -12.57
C ASP A 437 -22.90 32.73 -12.06
N GLU A 438 -21.59 32.49 -11.94
CA GLU A 438 -20.64 33.48 -11.43
C GLU A 438 -19.92 34.25 -12.55
N PHE A 439 -19.66 33.59 -13.69
CA PHE A 439 -18.89 34.16 -14.80
C PHE A 439 -19.73 34.46 -16.06
N GLY A 440 -21.05 34.34 -16.00
CA GLY A 440 -21.95 34.69 -17.11
C GLY A 440 -21.74 33.85 -18.37
N GLY A 441 -21.21 32.63 -18.21
CA GLY A 441 -20.96 31.67 -19.28
C GLY A 441 -19.58 31.77 -19.92
N VAL A 442 -18.68 32.65 -19.47
CA VAL A 442 -17.30 32.78 -20.00
C VAL A 442 -16.29 32.90 -18.86
N VAL A 443 -15.38 31.93 -18.70
CA VAL A 443 -14.35 31.96 -17.66
C VAL A 443 -12.95 31.72 -18.25
N SER A 444 -11.95 32.50 -17.82
CA SER A 444 -10.56 32.29 -18.21
C SER A 444 -9.94 31.10 -17.48
N GLU A 445 -8.89 30.47 -18.02
CA GLU A 445 -8.17 29.41 -17.31
C GLU A 445 -7.61 29.88 -15.96
N GLU A 446 -7.17 31.14 -15.88
CA GLU A 446 -6.64 31.74 -14.65
C GLU A 446 -7.72 31.98 -13.59
N ASP A 447 -8.87 32.54 -13.99
CA ASP A 447 -9.95 32.80 -13.04
C ASP A 447 -10.61 31.50 -12.57
N LEU A 448 -10.67 30.49 -13.44
CA LEU A 448 -11.12 29.16 -13.07
C LEU A 448 -10.15 28.53 -12.05
N HIS A 449 -8.83 28.63 -12.27
CA HIS A 449 -7.83 28.16 -11.30
C HIS A 449 -7.92 28.89 -9.96
N LYS A 450 -8.12 30.22 -9.96
CA LYS A 450 -8.32 30.99 -8.71
C LYS A 450 -9.52 30.50 -7.92
N LYS A 451 -10.62 30.17 -8.60
CA LYS A 451 -11.83 29.65 -7.98
C LYS A 451 -11.66 28.22 -7.47
N PHE A 452 -10.93 27.40 -8.22
CA PHE A 452 -10.67 25.99 -7.95
C PHE A 452 -9.19 25.76 -7.62
N CYS A 453 -8.67 26.52 -6.66
CA CYS A 453 -7.22 26.60 -6.36
C CYS A 453 -6.59 25.29 -5.87
N ALA A 454 -7.41 24.29 -5.57
CA ALA A 454 -7.00 22.94 -5.22
C ALA A 454 -6.63 22.06 -6.43
N PHE A 455 -6.78 22.57 -7.66
CA PHE A 455 -6.59 21.81 -8.89
C PHE A 455 -5.79 22.61 -9.92
N SER A 456 -4.78 22.00 -10.53
CA SER A 456 -3.99 22.67 -11.56
C SER A 456 -4.81 23.01 -12.80
N VAL A 457 -4.39 24.03 -13.55
CA VAL A 457 -4.98 24.36 -14.87
C VAL A 457 -5.02 23.14 -15.80
N ASP A 458 -3.96 22.32 -15.76
CA ASP A 458 -3.86 21.09 -16.54
C ASP A 458 -4.93 20.06 -16.15
N LEU A 459 -5.14 19.84 -14.84
CA LEU A 459 -6.18 18.93 -14.37
C LEU A 459 -7.58 19.44 -14.72
N LEU A 460 -7.86 20.73 -14.49
CA LEU A 460 -9.14 21.34 -14.83
C LEU A 460 -9.44 21.20 -16.34
N ALA A 461 -8.45 21.46 -17.20
CA ALA A 461 -8.58 21.26 -18.64
C ALA A 461 -8.88 19.80 -19.03
N LYS A 462 -8.24 18.83 -18.36
CA LYS A 462 -8.51 17.39 -18.55
C LYS A 462 -9.92 17.01 -18.10
N ILE A 463 -10.40 17.55 -16.98
CA ILE A 463 -11.75 17.30 -16.48
C ILE A 463 -12.79 17.88 -17.43
N ILE A 464 -12.63 19.13 -17.87
CA ILE A 464 -13.55 19.77 -18.84
C ILE A 464 -13.60 19.01 -20.17
N ARG A 465 -12.46 18.47 -20.61
CA ARG A 465 -12.38 17.66 -21.84
C ARG A 465 -13.11 16.32 -21.73
N ASN A 466 -13.05 15.69 -20.56
CA ASN A 466 -13.53 14.31 -20.37
C ASN A 466 -14.94 14.22 -19.80
N TYR A 467 -15.34 15.13 -18.92
CA TYR A 467 -16.57 15.06 -18.12
C TYR A 467 -17.61 16.12 -18.51
N VAL A 468 -17.17 17.34 -18.86
CA VAL A 468 -18.08 18.45 -19.23
C VAL A 468 -18.49 18.40 -20.71
N ARG A 469 -18.56 17.19 -21.30
CA ARG A 469 -18.76 17.00 -22.75
C ARG A 469 -20.13 17.52 -23.20
N GLY A 470 -20.13 18.70 -23.81
CA GLY A 470 -21.30 19.29 -24.45
C GLY A 470 -21.72 20.65 -23.89
N GLU A 471 -21.16 21.05 -22.76
CA GLU A 471 -21.62 22.26 -22.07
C GLU A 471 -20.59 23.39 -22.14
N LEU A 472 -19.30 23.06 -22.09
CA LEU A 472 -18.20 24.01 -22.22
C LEU A 472 -17.30 23.71 -23.43
N LEU A 473 -16.93 24.78 -24.12
CA LEU A 473 -15.98 24.80 -25.25
C LEU A 473 -14.77 25.65 -24.89
N ARG A 474 -13.59 25.20 -25.31
CA ARG A 474 -12.35 25.96 -25.15
C ARG A 474 -12.22 26.94 -26.32
N VAL A 475 -12.07 28.22 -26.02
CA VAL A 475 -11.90 29.31 -27.01
C VAL A 475 -10.69 30.16 -26.66
N GLU A 476 -10.21 30.96 -27.61
CA GLU A 476 -9.14 31.92 -27.39
C GLU A 476 -9.62 33.34 -27.68
N LEU A 477 -9.77 34.17 -26.65
CA LEU A 477 -10.21 35.56 -26.75
C LEU A 477 -9.04 36.49 -26.48
N ASN A 478 -8.64 37.28 -27.47
CA ASN A 478 -7.52 38.24 -27.34
C ASN A 478 -6.22 37.61 -26.83
N GLY A 479 -5.94 36.35 -27.21
CA GLY A 479 -4.76 35.60 -26.74
C GLY A 479 -4.92 34.96 -25.35
N ILE A 480 -6.10 35.06 -24.74
CA ILE A 480 -6.43 34.44 -23.45
C ILE A 480 -7.29 33.20 -23.71
N VAL A 481 -6.90 32.08 -23.12
CA VAL A 481 -7.67 30.83 -23.20
C VAL A 481 -8.83 30.88 -22.20
N CYS A 482 -10.03 30.66 -22.71
CA CYS A 482 -11.26 30.66 -21.92
C CYS A 482 -12.10 29.41 -22.18
N TYR A 483 -12.98 29.09 -21.23
CA TYR A 483 -14.06 28.13 -21.40
C TYR A 483 -15.39 28.88 -21.52
N GLN A 484 -16.14 28.57 -22.57
CA GLN A 484 -17.42 29.20 -22.86
C GLN A 484 -18.55 28.19 -22.97
N THR A 485 -19.74 28.57 -22.50
CA THR A 485 -20.96 27.84 -22.81
C THR A 485 -21.42 28.10 -24.24
N LEU A 486 -22.20 27.18 -24.81
CA LEU A 486 -22.78 27.36 -26.15
C LEU A 486 -23.60 28.65 -26.27
N ASN A 487 -24.31 29.02 -25.20
CA ASN A 487 -25.09 30.25 -25.16
C ASN A 487 -24.19 31.49 -25.19
N ALA A 488 -23.08 31.45 -24.46
CA ALA A 488 -22.12 32.55 -24.40
C ALA A 488 -21.25 32.67 -25.68
N LEU A 489 -21.15 31.61 -26.48
CA LEU A 489 -20.45 31.62 -27.77
C LEU A 489 -21.14 32.54 -28.80
N GLY A 490 -22.43 32.84 -28.61
CA GLY A 490 -23.17 33.74 -29.50
C GLY A 490 -23.53 33.12 -30.85
N LEU A 491 -23.73 31.79 -30.90
CA LEU A 491 -24.23 31.13 -32.10
C LEU A 491 -25.66 31.59 -32.43
N PRO A 492 -26.03 31.71 -33.72
CA PRO A 492 -27.40 32.01 -34.11
C PRO A 492 -28.38 30.96 -33.56
N ASP A 493 -29.58 31.38 -33.15
CA ASP A 493 -30.62 30.48 -32.62
C ASP A 493 -30.97 29.32 -33.58
N ASN A 494 -30.86 29.58 -34.90
CA ASN A 494 -31.11 28.61 -35.96
C ASN A 494 -29.85 27.82 -36.39
N PHE A 495 -28.73 27.90 -35.66
CA PHE A 495 -27.47 27.27 -36.05
C PHE A 495 -27.61 25.76 -36.27
N SER A 496 -28.34 25.05 -35.39
CA SER A 496 -28.57 23.61 -35.54
C SER A 496 -29.33 23.26 -36.84
N GLY A 497 -30.29 24.10 -37.23
CA GLY A 497 -30.98 23.97 -38.53
C GLY A 497 -30.04 24.26 -39.70
N THR A 498 -29.27 25.34 -39.61
CA THR A 498 -28.27 25.73 -40.63
C THR A 498 -27.23 24.62 -40.85
N LEU A 499 -26.76 24.00 -39.77
CA LEU A 499 -25.83 22.86 -39.82
C LEU A 499 -26.47 21.66 -40.53
N SER A 500 -27.73 21.36 -40.22
CA SER A 500 -28.47 20.25 -40.81
C SER A 500 -28.68 20.46 -42.32
N ASP A 501 -29.11 21.66 -42.73
CA ASP A 501 -29.30 22.03 -44.13
C ASP A 501 -27.98 22.01 -44.91
N THR A 502 -26.90 22.48 -44.27
CA THR A 502 -25.56 22.45 -44.85
C THR A 502 -25.12 21.02 -45.12
N LEU A 503 -25.29 20.12 -44.16
CA LEU A 503 -24.95 18.70 -44.30
C LEU A 503 -25.80 18.01 -45.37
N TYR A 504 -27.10 18.34 -45.48
CA TYR A 504 -27.97 17.82 -46.53
C TYR A 504 -27.50 18.26 -47.92
N ARG A 505 -27.17 19.55 -48.09
CA ARG A 505 -26.63 20.08 -49.35
C ARG A 505 -25.30 19.44 -49.74
N LEU A 506 -24.42 19.19 -48.77
CA LEU A 506 -23.16 18.50 -49.04
C LEU A 506 -23.41 17.07 -49.53
N ASP A 507 -24.34 16.34 -48.91
CA ASP A 507 -24.73 15.00 -49.37
C ASP A 507 -25.31 15.03 -50.79
N ASP A 508 -26.21 15.98 -51.10
CA ASP A 508 -26.82 16.14 -52.43
C ASP A 508 -25.78 16.45 -53.51
N LEU A 509 -24.72 17.18 -53.16
CA LEU A 509 -23.59 17.48 -54.03
C LEU A 509 -22.56 16.34 -54.12
N GLY A 510 -22.73 15.25 -53.36
CA GLY A 510 -21.78 14.16 -53.28
C GLY A 510 -20.45 14.53 -52.62
N LEU A 511 -20.43 15.59 -51.80
CA LEU A 511 -19.24 16.06 -51.09
C LEU A 511 -19.17 15.45 -49.69
N ALA A 512 -18.04 14.85 -49.36
CA ALA A 512 -17.81 14.34 -48.01
C ALA A 512 -17.66 15.52 -47.02
N PRO A 513 -18.44 15.55 -45.92
CA PRO A 513 -18.35 16.60 -44.90
C PRO A 513 -17.12 16.40 -44.02
N ASN A 514 -15.93 16.56 -44.60
CA ASN A 514 -14.69 16.67 -43.85
C ASN A 514 -14.59 18.05 -43.18
N GLU A 515 -13.63 18.21 -42.27
CA GLU A 515 -13.49 19.43 -41.47
C GLU A 515 -13.40 20.72 -42.29
N GLU A 516 -12.64 20.71 -43.38
CA GLU A 516 -12.45 21.90 -44.23
C GLU A 516 -13.71 22.17 -45.04
N VAL A 517 -14.29 21.14 -45.67
CA VAL A 517 -15.51 21.25 -46.46
C VAL A 517 -16.68 21.75 -45.61
N LEU A 518 -16.87 21.18 -44.41
CA LEU A 518 -17.94 21.60 -43.51
C LEU A 518 -17.70 23.02 -42.98
N HIS A 519 -16.46 23.37 -42.64
CA HIS A 519 -16.11 24.73 -42.23
C HIS A 519 -16.40 25.75 -43.33
N THR A 520 -15.98 25.47 -44.57
CA THR A 520 -16.23 26.35 -45.72
C THR A 520 -17.73 26.48 -45.99
N ALA A 521 -18.47 25.38 -45.97
CA ALA A 521 -19.91 25.40 -46.23
C ALA A 521 -20.68 26.17 -45.15
N LEU A 522 -20.34 25.98 -43.86
CA LEU A 522 -20.91 26.76 -42.76
C LEU A 522 -20.54 28.25 -42.85
N SER A 523 -19.29 28.55 -43.23
CA SER A 523 -18.84 29.94 -43.41
C SER A 523 -19.63 30.66 -44.51
N LEU A 524 -19.90 29.96 -45.61
CA LEU A 524 -20.75 30.47 -46.70
C LEU A 524 -22.21 30.63 -46.26
N ALA A 525 -22.75 29.65 -45.51
CA ALA A 525 -24.13 29.70 -45.03
C ALA A 525 -24.37 30.84 -44.03
N LEU A 526 -23.38 31.16 -43.20
CA LEU A 526 -23.45 32.18 -42.16
C LEU A 526 -22.90 33.54 -42.58
N GLY A 527 -22.22 33.63 -43.72
CA GLY A 527 -21.64 34.88 -44.24
C GLY A 527 -20.42 35.38 -43.47
N VAL A 528 -19.78 34.52 -42.67
CA VAL A 528 -18.61 34.84 -41.82
C VAL A 528 -17.56 33.74 -41.94
N ASN A 529 -16.30 34.04 -41.61
CA ASN A 529 -15.33 32.96 -41.40
C ASN A 529 -15.65 32.26 -40.07
N PHE A 530 -16.34 31.12 -40.14
CA PHE A 530 -16.93 30.49 -38.95
C PHE A 530 -15.94 30.23 -37.81
N LYS A 531 -14.76 29.68 -38.12
CA LYS A 531 -13.75 29.36 -37.08
C LYS A 531 -13.16 30.62 -36.47
N ALA A 532 -12.92 31.66 -37.28
CA ALA A 532 -12.38 32.92 -36.81
C ALA A 532 -13.40 33.73 -36.00
N GLU A 533 -14.65 33.81 -36.49
CA GLU A 533 -15.74 34.56 -35.85
C GLU A 533 -16.01 34.05 -34.43
N TYR A 534 -16.08 32.72 -34.26
CA TYR A 534 -16.38 32.08 -32.99
C TYR A 534 -15.12 31.64 -32.20
N ASN A 535 -13.94 32.15 -32.57
CA ASN A 535 -12.67 31.93 -31.86
C ASN A 535 -12.36 30.46 -31.56
N ILE A 536 -12.59 29.57 -32.53
CA ILE A 536 -12.39 28.12 -32.39
C ILE A 536 -10.90 27.79 -32.58
N PRO A 537 -10.17 27.35 -31.53
CA PRO A 537 -8.71 27.31 -31.55
C PRO A 537 -8.14 26.08 -32.26
N ASP A 538 -8.89 24.98 -32.30
CA ASP A 538 -8.41 23.70 -32.84
C ASP A 538 -9.54 22.84 -33.43
N GLN A 539 -9.15 21.82 -34.18
CA GLN A 539 -10.08 20.90 -34.83
C GLN A 539 -10.87 20.05 -33.83
N ALA A 540 -10.29 19.72 -32.66
CA ALA A 540 -10.99 18.92 -31.67
C ALA A 540 -12.19 19.69 -31.10
N THR A 541 -12.01 20.97 -30.84
CA THR A 541 -13.06 21.90 -30.41
C THR A 541 -14.10 22.08 -31.50
N TYR A 542 -13.68 22.24 -32.76
CA TYR A 542 -14.59 22.34 -33.89
C TYR A 542 -15.49 21.10 -34.03
N ARG A 543 -14.92 19.90 -33.98
CA ARG A 543 -15.67 18.63 -34.02
C ARG A 543 -16.66 18.53 -32.87
N ARG A 544 -16.24 18.87 -31.65
CA ARG A 544 -17.09 18.86 -30.46
C ARG A 544 -18.26 19.82 -30.60
N LEU A 545 -18.04 21.03 -31.12
CA LEU A 545 -19.11 21.98 -31.37
C LEU A 545 -20.14 21.42 -32.36
N VAL A 546 -19.68 20.83 -33.47
CA VAL A 546 -20.55 20.22 -34.48
C VAL A 546 -21.37 19.08 -33.88
N ASP A 547 -20.74 18.19 -33.11
CA ASP A 547 -21.42 17.05 -32.46
C ASP A 547 -22.55 17.51 -31.54
N VAL A 548 -22.29 18.56 -30.77
CA VAL A 548 -23.21 19.07 -29.76
C VAL A 548 -24.37 19.86 -30.38
N CYS A 549 -24.10 20.59 -31.46
CA CYS A 549 -25.12 21.39 -32.13
C CYS A 549 -25.94 20.61 -33.15
N TYR A 550 -25.50 19.43 -33.60
CA TYR A 550 -26.23 18.61 -34.55
C TYR A 550 -27.38 17.86 -33.86
N LYS A 551 -28.63 18.22 -34.19
CA LYS A 551 -29.84 17.68 -33.57
C LYS A 551 -30.79 16.98 -34.56
N ALA A 552 -30.34 16.74 -35.79
CA ALA A 552 -31.19 16.13 -36.83
C ALA A 552 -31.40 14.62 -36.60
N GLY A 553 -32.50 14.09 -37.15
CA GLY A 553 -32.93 12.71 -36.92
C GLY A 553 -32.06 11.60 -37.53
N SER A 554 -31.15 11.92 -38.46
CA SER A 554 -30.21 10.94 -39.01
C SER A 554 -28.89 10.96 -38.23
N PRO A 555 -28.47 9.85 -37.59
CA PRO A 555 -27.26 9.84 -36.79
C PRO A 555 -26.02 10.06 -37.67
N ARG A 556 -25.13 10.94 -37.20
CA ARG A 556 -23.81 11.20 -37.79
C ARG A 556 -22.74 11.12 -36.72
N GLU A 557 -21.54 10.74 -37.11
CA GLU A 557 -20.38 10.71 -36.22
C GLU A 557 -19.09 11.06 -36.97
N TRP A 558 -18.10 11.57 -36.24
CA TRP A 558 -16.77 11.80 -36.79
C TRP A 558 -16.00 10.48 -36.96
N LYS A 559 -15.64 10.16 -38.19
CA LYS A 559 -14.71 9.07 -38.53
C LYS A 559 -13.64 9.58 -39.47
N TYR A 560 -12.36 9.41 -39.09
CA TYR A 560 -11.20 9.83 -39.88
C TYR A 560 -11.28 11.30 -40.37
N GLY A 561 -11.85 12.20 -39.57
CA GLY A 561 -12.01 13.62 -39.92
C GLY A 561 -13.22 13.93 -40.82
N VAL A 562 -14.14 12.98 -41.01
CA VAL A 562 -15.39 13.15 -41.78
C VAL A 562 -16.59 12.96 -40.87
N PHE A 563 -17.56 13.89 -40.93
CA PHE A 563 -18.82 13.82 -40.17
C PHE A 563 -19.91 13.08 -40.97
N GLY A 564 -19.73 11.76 -41.09
CA GLY A 564 -20.53 10.90 -41.96
C GLY A 564 -21.78 10.34 -41.29
N ARG A 565 -22.75 9.89 -42.10
CA ARG A 565 -23.93 9.16 -41.61
C ARG A 565 -23.51 7.81 -41.01
N VAL A 566 -24.10 7.46 -39.87
CA VAL A 566 -23.92 6.14 -39.24
C VAL A 566 -24.97 5.20 -39.84
N THR A 567 -24.52 4.11 -40.46
CA THR A 567 -25.40 3.01 -40.84
C THR A 567 -25.75 2.25 -39.57
N ILE A 568 -27.01 2.30 -39.15
CA ILE A 568 -27.54 1.44 -38.07
C ILE A 568 -27.82 0.06 -38.64
#